data_AF-A0A7S4HPZ2-F1
#
_entry.id   AF-A0A7S4HPZ2-F1
#
_cell.length_a   1.000
_cell.length_b   1.000
_cell.length_c   1.000
_cell.angle_alpha   90.00
_cell.angle_beta   90.00
_cell.angle_gamma   90.00
#
_symmetry.space_group_name_H-M   'P 1'
#
loop_
_entity.id
_entity.type
_entity.pdbx_description
1 polymer ?
#
loop_
_entity_poly.entity_id
_entity_poly.type
_entity_poly.pdbx_seq_one_letter_code
_entity_poly.pdbx_strand_id
1 'polypeptide(L)'
;MSKCAKTLGGECRIKFEPNRTVFGFRCPATPVSSRRRRRSRGGDGKGGKSGAPGGSDVGGGNAEEDSREAEQEERRRERFRIPRGTWGIAIDDSKIQRKLLTRFMGLAGIDPSRTIVLGEDPSEIEGVVDYVVNF
;
A
#
# COMPACT_ATOMS: atom_id res chain seq x y z
N MET A 1 0.88 -16.54 -11.56
CA MET A 1 -0.19 -16.37 -10.53
C MET A 1 -0.05 -17.26 -9.29
N SER A 2 0.39 -18.53 -9.40
CA SER A 2 0.57 -19.42 -8.22
C SER A 2 1.45 -18.80 -7.11
N LYS A 3 2.58 -18.16 -7.47
CA LYS A 3 3.44 -17.45 -6.50
C LYS A 3 2.71 -16.29 -5.80
N CYS A 4 1.91 -15.50 -6.52
CA CYS A 4 1.15 -14.39 -5.96
C CYS A 4 0.07 -14.87 -4.99
N ALA A 5 -0.64 -15.94 -5.32
CA ALA A 5 -1.62 -16.54 -4.42
C ALA A 5 -0.97 -17.04 -3.13
N LYS A 6 0.15 -17.77 -3.21
CA LYS A 6 0.89 -18.22 -2.02
C LYS A 6 1.34 -17.05 -1.14
N THR A 7 1.85 -15.99 -1.76
CA THR A 7 2.30 -14.78 -1.05
C THR A 7 1.16 -14.11 -0.28
N LEU A 8 -0.05 -14.13 -0.85
CA LEU A 8 -1.25 -13.53 -0.25
C LEU A 8 -2.03 -14.51 0.65
N GLY A 9 -1.43 -15.66 1.03
CA GLY A 9 -2.12 -16.68 1.82
C GLY A 9 -3.36 -17.26 1.12
N GLY A 10 -3.36 -17.27 -0.21
CA GLY A 10 -4.47 -17.66 -1.06
C GLY A 10 -4.17 -18.85 -1.98
N GLU A 11 -5.13 -19.15 -2.84
CA GLU A 11 -5.08 -20.24 -3.81
C GLU A 11 -5.36 -19.76 -5.25
N CYS A 12 -4.71 -20.43 -6.21
CA CYS A 12 -5.04 -20.37 -7.63
C CYS A 12 -5.57 -21.72 -8.08
N ARG A 13 -6.64 -21.72 -8.88
CA ARG A 13 -7.16 -22.93 -9.54
C ARG A 13 -7.35 -22.69 -11.03
N ILE A 14 -7.15 -23.74 -11.81
CA ILE A 14 -7.48 -23.77 -13.24
C ILE A 14 -8.38 -24.99 -13.44
N LYS A 15 -9.54 -24.79 -14.08
CA LYS A 15 -10.43 -25.86 -14.51
C LYS A 15 -10.66 -25.75 -16.00
N PHE A 16 -10.50 -26.86 -16.71
CA PHE A 16 -10.84 -26.96 -18.13
C PHE A 16 -12.24 -27.57 -18.23
N GLU A 17 -13.18 -26.80 -18.76
CA GLU A 17 -14.53 -27.25 -19.10
C GLU A 17 -14.63 -27.39 -20.63
N PRO A 18 -15.58 -28.19 -21.16
CA PRO A 18 -15.65 -28.49 -22.59
C PRO A 18 -15.69 -27.26 -23.51
N ASN A 19 -16.21 -26.13 -23.02
CA ASN A 19 -16.39 -24.90 -23.78
C ASN A 19 -15.65 -23.69 -23.19
N ARG A 20 -14.87 -23.84 -22.10
CA ARG A 20 -14.15 -22.72 -21.48
C ARG A 20 -13.04 -23.18 -20.55
N THR A 21 -12.08 -22.28 -20.33
CA THR A 21 -11.12 -22.43 -19.23
C THR A 21 -11.49 -21.45 -18.12
N VAL A 22 -11.64 -21.97 -16.90
CA VAL A 22 -11.96 -21.17 -15.71
C VAL A 22 -10.71 -20.99 -14.87
N PHE A 23 -10.23 -19.75 -14.77
CA PHE A 23 -9.16 -19.35 -13.87
C PHE A 23 -9.77 -18.78 -12.60
N GLY A 24 -9.46 -19.37 -11.44
CA GLY A 24 -9.88 -18.89 -10.13
C GLY A 24 -8.69 -18.43 -9.30
N PHE A 25 -8.85 -17.29 -8.63
CA PHE A 25 -7.92 -16.76 -7.64
C PHE A 25 -8.73 -16.41 -6.39
N ARG A 26 -8.26 -16.86 -5.23
CA ARG A 26 -8.90 -16.59 -3.94
C ARG A 26 -7.84 -16.27 -2.91
N CYS A 27 -8.02 -15.21 -2.13
CA CYS A 27 -7.18 -14.91 -0.98
C CYS A 27 -8.03 -14.24 0.13
N PRO A 28 -7.58 -14.31 1.39
CA PRO A 28 -8.16 -13.50 2.47
C PRO A 28 -8.00 -12.00 2.16
N ALA A 29 -9.04 -11.21 2.45
CA ALA A 29 -9.00 -9.76 2.33
C ALA A 29 -9.70 -9.12 3.52
N THR A 30 -9.03 -8.18 4.20
CA THR A 30 -9.64 -7.37 5.26
C THR A 30 -10.27 -6.13 4.62
N PRO A 31 -11.59 -5.92 4.74
CA PRO A 31 -12.23 -4.72 4.24
C PRO A 31 -11.64 -3.51 4.96
N VAL A 32 -11.20 -2.50 4.20
CA VAL A 32 -10.85 -1.21 4.80
C VAL A 32 -12.16 -0.60 5.29
N SER A 33 -12.38 -0.64 6.61
CA SER A 33 -13.52 0.03 7.22
C SER A 33 -13.44 1.52 6.84
N SER A 34 -14.43 1.99 6.10
CA SER A 34 -14.56 3.43 5.87
C SER A 34 -14.86 4.04 7.23
N ARG A 35 -13.85 4.66 7.86
CA ARG A 35 -14.05 5.46 9.05
C ARG A 35 -15.07 6.55 8.69
N ARG A 36 -16.32 6.31 9.07
CA ARG A 36 -17.38 7.33 9.16
C ARG A 36 -16.75 8.52 9.89
N ARG A 37 -16.63 9.65 9.19
CA ARG A 37 -16.17 10.92 9.75
C ARG A 37 -17.04 11.25 10.96
N ARG A 38 -16.58 10.91 12.17
CA ARG A 38 -17.11 11.50 13.40
C ARG A 38 -16.74 12.97 13.37
N ARG A 39 -17.75 13.82 13.11
CA ARG A 39 -17.66 15.26 13.38
C ARG A 39 -17.37 15.42 14.88
N SER A 40 -16.17 15.87 15.22
CA SER A 40 -15.84 16.33 16.56
C SER A 40 -16.66 17.58 16.86
N ARG A 41 -17.65 17.46 17.74
CA ARG A 41 -18.15 18.58 18.54
C ARG A 41 -17.20 18.73 19.71
N GLY A 42 -16.70 19.95 19.89
CA GLY A 42 -15.79 20.32 20.97
C GLY A 42 -16.41 20.16 22.36
N GLY A 43 -15.53 20.01 23.34
CA GLY A 43 -15.86 20.03 24.76
C GLY A 43 -14.59 20.35 25.54
N ASP A 44 -14.54 21.59 26.03
CA ASP A 44 -13.58 22.10 27.00
C ASP A 44 -13.62 21.28 28.30
N GLY A 45 -12.45 21.06 28.91
CA GLY A 45 -12.32 20.43 30.22
C GLY A 45 -11.00 20.78 30.89
N LYS A 46 -11.03 21.79 31.76
CA LYS A 46 -9.96 22.12 32.72
C LYS A 46 -9.85 21.02 33.79
N GLY A 47 -8.63 20.65 34.17
CA GLY A 47 -8.31 19.90 35.38
C GLY A 47 -6.80 19.95 35.63
N GLY A 48 -6.36 20.43 36.80
CA GLY A 48 -4.97 20.76 37.08
C GLY A 48 -4.26 19.85 38.10
N LYS A 49 -3.05 20.33 38.46
CA LYS A 49 -2.20 20.06 39.65
C LYS A 49 -1.10 18.97 39.58
N SER A 50 0.15 19.50 39.56
CA SER A 50 1.31 19.29 40.46
C SER A 50 1.89 17.90 40.72
N GLY A 51 3.22 17.79 40.56
CA GLY A 51 4.08 16.84 41.30
C GLY A 51 5.36 16.42 40.54
N ALA A 52 6.51 16.97 40.93
CA ALA A 52 7.85 16.38 40.76
C ALA A 52 8.37 16.04 42.18
N PRO A 53 9.47 15.30 42.43
CA PRO A 53 10.58 14.95 41.52
C PRO A 53 11.19 13.53 41.69
N GLY A 54 12.20 13.22 40.86
CA GLY A 54 13.43 12.51 41.28
C GLY A 54 13.45 10.98 41.33
N GLY A 55 14.31 10.38 40.51
CA GLY A 55 14.66 8.96 40.58
C GLY A 55 15.60 8.56 39.46
N SER A 56 16.91 8.71 39.69
CA SER A 56 17.98 8.11 38.90
C SER A 56 18.01 6.61 39.13
N ASP A 57 17.99 5.79 38.07
CA ASP A 57 18.64 4.48 38.13
C ASP A 57 19.07 3.95 36.76
N VAL A 58 20.08 3.11 36.83
CA VAL A 58 21.03 2.69 35.81
C VAL A 58 20.54 1.46 35.03
N GLY A 59 20.85 1.42 33.74
CA GLY A 59 21.14 0.17 33.01
C GLY A 59 19.97 -0.74 32.67
N GLY A 60 19.37 -0.54 31.50
CA GLY A 60 18.47 -1.50 30.86
C GLY A 60 18.68 -1.50 29.35
N GLY A 61 19.26 -2.57 28.81
CA GLY A 61 19.57 -2.70 27.39
C GLY A 61 18.32 -2.81 26.50
N ASN A 62 18.37 -2.09 25.38
CA ASN A 62 17.92 -2.39 24.00
C ASN A 62 16.60 -3.15 23.71
N ALA A 63 15.71 -3.41 24.66
CA ALA A 63 14.41 -4.05 24.38
C ALA A 63 13.26 -3.04 24.24
N GLU A 64 13.29 -1.96 25.04
CA GLU A 64 12.26 -0.92 24.96
C GLU A 64 12.41 -0.03 23.72
N GLU A 65 13.64 0.24 23.27
CA GLU A 65 13.89 1.03 22.06
C GLU A 65 13.40 0.30 20.80
N ASP A 66 13.67 -0.99 20.72
CA ASP A 66 13.24 -1.88 19.63
C ASP A 66 11.71 -1.97 19.54
N SER A 67 11.03 -2.02 20.70
CA SER A 67 9.57 -1.99 20.78
C SER A 67 8.96 -0.65 20.33
N ARG A 68 9.62 0.48 20.64
CA ARG A 68 9.17 1.82 20.26
C ARG A 68 9.41 2.08 18.77
N GLU A 69 10.50 1.58 18.20
CA GLU A 69 10.77 1.66 16.76
C GLU A 69 9.76 0.84 15.96
N ALA A 70 9.45 -0.39 16.39
CA ALA A 70 8.45 -1.25 15.74
C ALA A 70 7.05 -0.60 15.73
N GLU A 71 6.61 -0.03 16.86
CA GLU A 71 5.34 0.70 16.94
C GLU A 71 5.33 1.96 16.06
N GLN A 72 6.45 2.69 15.98
CA GLN A 72 6.55 3.87 15.13
C GLN A 72 6.54 3.49 13.65
N GLU A 73 7.19 2.40 13.27
CA GLU A 73 7.18 1.89 11.91
C GLU A 73 5.79 1.41 11.51
N GLU A 74 5.08 0.71 12.39
CA GLU A 74 3.68 0.31 12.19
C GLU A 74 2.78 1.54 11.99
N ARG A 75 2.89 2.55 12.86
CA ARG A 75 2.17 3.83 12.71
C ARG A 75 2.53 4.55 11.42
N ARG A 76 3.80 4.49 10.98
CA ARG A 76 4.27 5.09 9.73
C ARG A 76 3.70 4.35 8.52
N ARG A 77 3.60 3.02 8.57
CA ARG A 77 2.95 2.19 7.55
C ARG A 77 1.45 2.49 7.45
N GLU A 78 0.76 2.65 8.57
CA GLU A 78 -0.66 3.04 8.60
C GLU A 78 -0.91 4.45 8.02
N ARG A 79 0.10 5.33 8.09
CA ARG A 79 0.00 6.72 7.64
C ARG A 79 0.58 6.97 6.25
N PHE A 80 1.28 6.00 5.67
CA PHE A 80 1.85 6.16 4.34
C PHE A 80 0.71 6.34 3.33
N ARG A 81 0.72 7.50 2.68
CA ARG A 81 -0.20 7.84 1.60
C ARG A 81 0.63 8.41 0.48
N ILE A 82 0.33 7.98 -0.73
CA ILE A 82 0.91 8.60 -1.91
C ILE A 82 0.51 10.08 -1.93
N PRO A 83 1.46 11.02 -2.09
CA PRO A 83 1.15 12.44 -2.19
C PRO A 83 0.15 12.74 -3.30
N ARG A 84 -0.62 13.82 -3.14
CA ARG A 84 -1.50 14.27 -4.21
C ARG A 84 -0.67 14.74 -5.40
N GLY A 85 -1.18 14.48 -6.61
CA GLY A 85 -0.51 14.88 -7.85
C GLY A 85 0.66 13.96 -8.25
N THR A 86 0.93 12.89 -7.51
CA THR A 86 1.90 11.86 -7.93
C THR A 86 1.49 11.23 -9.26
N TRP A 87 2.48 11.01 -10.12
CA TRP A 87 2.36 10.20 -11.32
C TRP A 87 2.74 8.74 -11.03
N GLY A 88 1.97 7.80 -11.58
CA GLY A 88 2.29 6.38 -11.56
C GLY A 88 2.70 5.94 -12.95
N ILE A 89 3.97 5.58 -13.13
CA ILE A 89 4.51 5.08 -14.41
C ILE A 89 5.00 3.64 -14.17
N ALA A 90 4.56 2.70 -14.99
CA ALA A 90 5.02 1.32 -14.96
C ALA A 90 5.22 0.74 -16.36
N ILE A 91 6.18 -0.18 -16.48
CA ILE A 91 6.56 -0.85 -17.73
C ILE A 91 6.62 -2.35 -17.46
N ASP A 92 5.86 -3.14 -18.21
CA ASP A 92 5.87 -4.61 -18.08
C ASP A 92 5.39 -5.26 -19.38
N ASP A 93 6.11 -6.27 -19.88
CA ASP A 93 5.80 -6.99 -21.12
C ASP A 93 4.60 -7.97 -20.94
N SER A 94 4.26 -8.31 -19.70
CA SER A 94 3.14 -9.18 -19.41
C SER A 94 1.81 -8.41 -19.33
N LYS A 95 0.90 -8.74 -20.24
CA LYS A 95 -0.48 -8.22 -20.27
C LYS A 95 -1.22 -8.34 -18.93
N ILE A 96 -0.99 -9.44 -18.18
CA ILE A 96 -1.63 -9.63 -16.88
C ILE A 96 -1.01 -8.69 -15.84
N GLN A 97 0.31 -8.53 -15.84
CA GLN A 97 0.99 -7.64 -14.89
C GLN A 97 0.63 -6.18 -15.14
N ARG A 98 0.58 -5.71 -16.39
CA ARG A 98 0.09 -4.34 -16.70
C ARG A 98 -1.29 -4.05 -16.13
N LYS A 99 -2.23 -5.00 -16.26
CA LYS A 99 -3.58 -4.89 -15.67
C LYS A 99 -3.53 -4.85 -14.14
N LEU A 100 -2.69 -5.66 -13.51
CA LEU A 100 -2.53 -5.67 -12.05
C LEU A 100 -1.89 -4.37 -11.55
N LEU A 101 -0.88 -3.84 -12.24
CA LEU A 101 -0.21 -2.58 -11.92
C LEU A 101 -1.19 -1.41 -12.00
N THR A 102 -2.00 -1.36 -13.06
CA THR A 102 -3.09 -0.37 -13.20
C THR A 102 -4.03 -0.40 -11.99
N ARG A 103 -4.44 -1.60 -11.56
CA ARG A 103 -5.31 -1.75 -10.39
C ARG A 103 -4.61 -1.36 -9.09
N PHE A 104 -3.36 -1.75 -8.92
CA PHE A 104 -2.55 -1.41 -7.76
C PHE A 104 -2.41 0.11 -7.59
N MET A 105 -2.07 0.84 -8.66
CA MET A 105 -1.91 2.30 -8.62
C MET A 105 -3.23 3.01 -8.25
N GLY A 106 -4.36 2.54 -8.81
CA GLY A 106 -5.68 3.05 -8.42
C GLY A 106 -6.01 2.79 -6.95
N LEU A 107 -5.67 1.61 -6.41
CA LEU A 107 -5.86 1.30 -4.99
C LEU A 107 -4.91 2.10 -4.08
N ALA A 108 -3.70 2.42 -4.55
CA ALA A 108 -2.73 3.25 -3.85
C ALA A 108 -3.13 4.75 -3.83
N GLY A 109 -4.17 5.13 -4.57
CA GLY A 109 -4.71 6.48 -4.60
C GLY A 109 -4.09 7.40 -5.66
N ILE A 110 -3.41 6.84 -6.67
CA ILE A 110 -2.94 7.60 -7.83
C ILE A 110 -4.13 7.89 -8.74
N ASP A 111 -4.22 9.13 -9.21
CA ASP A 111 -5.28 9.53 -10.13
C ASP A 111 -5.13 8.77 -11.47
N PRO A 112 -6.20 8.17 -12.02
CA PRO A 112 -6.13 7.47 -13.31
C PRO A 112 -5.61 8.34 -14.45
N SER A 113 -5.87 9.65 -14.44
CA SER A 113 -5.33 10.60 -15.44
C SER A 113 -3.83 10.82 -15.33
N ARG A 114 -3.20 10.38 -14.23
CA ARG A 114 -1.76 10.45 -13.95
C ARG A 114 -1.12 9.06 -13.91
N THR A 115 -1.78 8.07 -14.51
CA THR A 115 -1.30 6.70 -14.58
C THR A 115 -0.93 6.36 -16.02
N ILE A 116 0.31 5.93 -16.22
CA ILE A 116 0.82 5.47 -17.51
C ILE A 116 1.36 4.05 -17.31
N VAL A 117 0.85 3.09 -18.08
CA VAL A 117 1.30 1.70 -18.05
C VAL A 117 1.63 1.26 -19.47
N LEU A 118 2.91 0.96 -19.72
CA LEU A 118 3.48 0.67 -21.04
C LEU A 118 3.99 -0.78 -21.10
N GLY A 119 4.34 -1.23 -22.31
CA GLY A 119 4.97 -2.53 -22.57
C GLY A 119 4.03 -3.51 -23.29
N GLU A 120 2.98 -3.02 -23.95
CA GLU A 120 2.24 -3.82 -24.92
C GLU A 120 3.11 -4.22 -26.10
N ASP A 121 3.84 -3.24 -26.63
CA ASP A 121 4.71 -3.38 -27.78
C ASP A 121 6.09 -2.75 -27.51
N PRO A 122 7.18 -3.25 -28.12
CA PRO A 122 8.52 -2.68 -27.95
C PRO A 122 8.61 -1.18 -28.30
N SER A 123 7.79 -0.71 -29.25
CA SER A 123 7.73 0.71 -29.62
C SER A 123 7.21 1.61 -28.50
N GLU A 124 6.46 1.07 -27.52
CA GLU A 124 5.97 1.86 -26.38
C GLU A 124 7.07 2.17 -25.36
N ILE A 125 8.15 1.41 -25.37
CA ILE A 125 9.28 1.59 -24.44
C ILE A 125 10.45 2.36 -25.08
N GLU A 126 10.49 2.43 -26.41
CA GLU A 126 11.42 3.28 -27.14
C GLU A 126 11.19 4.76 -26.79
N GLY A 127 12.24 5.47 -26.36
CA GLY A 127 12.15 6.89 -26.00
C GLY A 127 11.46 7.18 -24.66
N VAL A 128 11.07 6.18 -23.86
CA VAL A 128 10.50 6.41 -22.52
C VAL A 128 11.46 7.17 -21.61
N VAL A 129 12.77 6.93 -21.75
CA VAL A 129 13.78 7.68 -21.02
C VAL A 129 13.68 9.17 -21.35
N ASP A 130 13.53 9.53 -22.63
CA ASP A 130 13.37 10.92 -23.06
C ASP A 130 12.05 11.52 -22.55
N TYR A 131 11.00 10.71 -22.44
CA TYR A 131 9.71 11.14 -21.90
C TYR A 131 9.76 11.38 -20.38
N VAL A 132 10.39 10.49 -19.61
CA VAL A 132 10.46 10.58 -18.15
C VAL A 132 11.44 11.66 -17.67
N VAL A 133 12.50 11.92 -18.44
CA VAL A 133 13.53 12.93 -18.10
C VAL A 133 13.07 14.36 -18.41
N ASN A 134 12.16 14.56 -19.37
CA ASN A 134 11.65 15.89 -19.76
C ASN A 134 10.32 16.28 -19.08
N PHE A 135 9.97 15.60 -17.98
CA PHE A 135 8.76 15.85 -17.20
C PHE A 135 8.88 17.02 -16.22
#